data_AF-A0A1S2L8J2-F1
#
_entry.id   AF-A0A1S2L8J2-F1
#
_cell.length_a   1.000
_cell.length_b   1.000
_cell.length_c   1.000
_cell.angle_alpha   90.00
_cell.angle_beta   90.00
_cell.angle_gamma   90.00
#
_symmetry.space_group_name_H-M   'P 1'
#
loop_
_entity.id
_entity.type
_entity.pdbx_description
1 polymer ?
#
loop_
_entity_poly.entity_id
_entity_poly.type
_entity_poly.pdbx_seq_one_letter_code
_entity_poly.pdbx_strand_id
1 'polypeptide(L)'
;MEIKLFGGASLHLPPIHITAIIFIVIYLLVRWSKQSEISGLKIFFYFLISTYITPIYSHGSQDGYFQLWAPLGFIFIFFYLFKSEKYHPSKMKASLLGLTIAIYKMIHQYGGW
;
A
#
# COMPACT_ATOMS: atom_id res chain seq x y z
N MET A 1 -15.48 -8.32 -13.97
CA MET A 1 -16.23 -9.41 -14.67
C MET A 1 -16.97 -10.18 -13.60
N GLU A 2 -18.26 -10.45 -13.82
CA GLU A 2 -19.07 -11.24 -12.90
C GLU A 2 -19.09 -12.70 -13.33
N ILE A 3 -18.62 -13.60 -12.49
CA ILE A 3 -18.79 -15.04 -12.69
C ILE A 3 -19.97 -15.48 -11.82
N LYS A 4 -21.06 -15.92 -12.44
CA LYS A 4 -22.19 -16.54 -11.74
C LYS A 4 -21.80 -17.97 -11.36
N LEU A 5 -21.79 -18.26 -10.07
CA LEU A 5 -21.62 -19.60 -9.51
C LEU A 5 -22.99 -20.30 -9.42
N PHE A 6 -22.98 -21.63 -9.28
CA PHE A 6 -24.19 -22.40 -9.00
C PHE A 6 -24.83 -21.93 -7.68
N GLY A 7 -26.15 -21.74 -7.68
CA GLY A 7 -26.90 -21.33 -6.48
C GLY A 7 -27.07 -19.82 -6.28
N GLY A 8 -26.80 -18.99 -7.30
CA GLY A 8 -27.09 -17.54 -7.26
C GLY A 8 -26.01 -16.68 -6.62
N ALA A 9 -24.88 -17.26 -6.20
CA ALA A 9 -23.71 -16.51 -5.78
C ALA A 9 -22.97 -15.93 -7.00
N SER A 10 -22.61 -14.64 -6.95
CA SER A 10 -21.81 -13.99 -7.98
C SER A 10 -20.43 -13.63 -7.43
N LEU A 11 -19.39 -13.96 -8.20
CA LEU A 11 -18.01 -13.63 -7.87
C LEU A 11 -17.58 -12.43 -8.70
N HIS A 12 -17.36 -11.30 -8.03
CA HIS A 12 -16.90 -10.06 -8.65
C HIS A 12 -15.37 -10.07 -8.72
N LEU A 13 -14.83 -10.34 -9.90
CA LEU A 13 -13.39 -10.24 -10.09
C LEU A 13 -12.99 -8.77 -10.28
N PRO A 14 -11.92 -8.33 -9.60
CA PRO A 14 -11.37 -7.01 -9.83
C PRO A 14 -10.93 -6.88 -11.30
N PRO A 15 -10.92 -5.65 -11.84
CA PRO A 15 -10.42 -5.39 -13.17
C PRO A 15 -9.04 -6.00 -13.42
N ILE A 16 -8.80 -6.48 -14.65
CA ILE A 16 -7.60 -7.24 -15.01
C ILE A 16 -6.30 -6.49 -14.71
N HIS A 17 -6.31 -5.17 -14.83
CA HIS A 17 -5.17 -4.31 -14.51
C HIS A 17 -4.84 -4.32 -13.02
N ILE A 18 -5.85 -4.32 -12.13
CA ILE A 18 -5.65 -4.43 -10.68
C ILE A 18 -5.04 -5.79 -10.34
N THR A 19 -5.59 -6.85 -10.92
CA THR A 19 -5.07 -8.21 -10.75
C THR A 19 -3.60 -8.32 -11.18
N ALA A 20 -3.24 -7.74 -12.34
CA ALA A 20 -1.85 -7.73 -12.81
C ALA A 20 -0.91 -6.98 -11.85
N ILE A 21 -1.34 -5.82 -11.33
CA ILE A 21 -0.56 -5.05 -10.34
C ILE A 21 -0.34 -5.88 -9.06
N ILE A 22 -1.37 -6.57 -8.57
CA ILE A 22 -1.26 -7.43 -7.39
C ILE A 22 -0.20 -8.52 -7.61
N PHE A 23 -0.21 -9.19 -8.77
CA PHE A 23 0.80 -10.20 -9.11
C PHE A 23 2.22 -9.61 -9.16
N ILE A 24 2.38 -8.42 -9.74
CA ILE A 24 3.67 -7.73 -9.78
C ILE A 24 4.16 -7.40 -8.36
N VAL A 25 3.29 -6.87 -7.50
CA VAL A 25 3.62 -6.56 -6.10
C VAL A 25 4.06 -7.83 -5.35
N ILE A 26 3.27 -8.91 -5.44
CA ILE A 26 3.61 -10.18 -4.78
C ILE A 26 4.95 -10.71 -5.30
N TYR A 27 5.18 -10.70 -6.61
CA TYR A 27 6.43 -11.14 -7.21
C TYR A 27 7.64 -10.35 -6.68
N LEU A 28 7.53 -9.01 -6.61
CA LEU A 28 8.60 -8.16 -6.08
C LEU A 28 8.89 -8.43 -4.61
N LEU A 29 7.85 -8.59 -3.78
CA LEU A 29 8.01 -8.90 -2.35
C LEU A 29 8.70 -10.25 -2.12
N VAL A 30 8.28 -11.28 -2.87
CA VAL A 30 8.90 -12.61 -2.81
C VAL A 30 10.37 -12.55 -3.26
N ARG A 31 10.65 -11.82 -4.35
CA ARG A 31 12.01 -11.65 -4.87
C ARG A 31 12.91 -10.97 -3.83
N TRP A 32 12.45 -9.89 -3.20
CA TRP A 32 13.25 -9.16 -2.21
C TRP A 32 13.43 -9.93 -0.90
N SER A 33 12.48 -10.79 -0.53
CA SER A 33 12.66 -11.72 0.59
C SER A 33 13.78 -12.71 0.36
N LYS A 34 13.82 -13.34 -0.82
CA LYS A 34 14.90 -14.27 -1.17
C LYS A 34 16.26 -13.59 -1.21
N GLN A 35 16.34 -12.34 -1.67
CA GLN A 35 17.61 -11.60 -1.80
C GLN A 35 18.25 -11.18 -0.47
N SER A 36 17.49 -11.11 0.63
CA SER A 36 18.02 -10.55 1.89
C SER A 36 18.04 -11.53 3.04
N GLU A 37 17.72 -12.81 2.81
CA GLU A 37 17.57 -13.83 3.87
C GLU A 37 16.58 -13.40 4.98
N ILE A 38 15.74 -12.41 4.70
CA ILE A 38 14.71 -11.91 5.60
C ILE A 38 13.43 -12.68 5.29
N SER A 39 12.76 -13.15 6.35
CA SER A 39 11.43 -13.76 6.24
C SER A 39 10.49 -12.91 5.38
N GLY A 40 9.82 -13.53 4.41
CA GLY A 40 8.89 -12.85 3.51
C GLY A 40 7.76 -12.15 4.25
N LEU A 41 7.34 -12.69 5.39
CA LEU A 41 6.35 -12.05 6.27
C LEU A 41 6.85 -10.69 6.79
N LYS A 42 8.11 -10.58 7.18
CA LYS A 42 8.67 -9.30 7.66
C LYS A 42 8.61 -8.25 6.56
N ILE A 43 9.07 -8.59 5.35
CA ILE A 43 9.06 -7.68 4.20
C ILE A 43 7.63 -7.30 3.82
N PHE A 44 6.70 -8.25 3.87
CA PHE A 44 5.28 -7.98 3.66
C PHE A 44 4.74 -6.98 4.68
N PHE A 45 5.11 -7.07 5.97
CA PHE A 45 4.70 -6.08 6.97
C PHE A 45 5.29 -4.69 6.72
N TYR A 46 6.56 -4.58 6.32
CA TYR A 46 7.15 -3.27 5.94
C TYR A 46 6.36 -2.64 4.79
N PHE A 47 6.01 -3.44 3.78
CA PHE A 47 5.16 -3.00 2.68
C PHE A 47 3.77 -2.58 3.18
N LEU A 48 3.08 -3.46 3.91
CA LEU A 48 1.69 -3.27 4.35
C LEU A 48 1.54 -2.03 5.20
N ILE A 49 2.41 -1.85 6.20
CA ILE A 49 2.40 -0.67 7.08
C ILE A 49 2.63 0.58 6.23
N SER A 50 3.54 0.54 5.25
CA SER A 50 3.83 1.70 4.39
C SER A 50 2.68 2.11 3.48
N THR A 51 1.69 1.24 3.23
CA THR A 51 0.46 1.60 2.46
C THR A 51 -0.56 2.41 3.26
N TYR A 52 -0.33 2.58 4.57
CA TYR A 52 -1.26 3.26 5.46
C TYR A 52 -1.23 4.77 5.24
N ILE A 53 -2.42 5.32 4.96
CA ILE A 53 -2.68 6.75 4.83
C ILE A 53 -3.76 7.13 5.85
N THR A 54 -3.70 8.35 6.36
CA THR A 54 -4.69 8.87 7.31
C THR A 54 -4.82 10.39 7.18
N PRO A 55 -5.98 10.99 7.46
CA PRO A 55 -6.11 12.43 7.51
C PRO A 55 -5.35 13.00 8.72
N ILE A 56 -4.43 13.92 8.47
CA ILE A 56 -3.67 14.65 9.48
C ILE A 56 -4.28 16.02 9.80
N TYR A 57 -5.18 16.50 8.95
CA TYR A 57 -5.91 17.74 9.16
C TYR A 57 -7.30 17.60 8.54
N SER A 58 -8.30 18.12 9.23
CA SER A 58 -9.67 18.20 8.73
C SER A 58 -10.23 19.59 9.01
N HIS A 59 -10.92 20.15 8.03
CA HIS A 59 -11.57 21.45 8.17
C HIS A 59 -12.91 21.43 7.45
N GLY A 60 -13.97 21.70 8.20
CA GLY A 60 -15.31 21.91 7.66
C GLY A 60 -15.57 23.40 7.52
N SER A 61 -15.93 23.82 6.31
CA SER A 61 -16.35 25.19 5.99
C SER A 61 -17.73 25.19 5.34
N GLN A 62 -18.33 26.36 5.14
CA GLN A 62 -19.59 26.50 4.40
C GLN A 62 -19.47 26.02 2.95
N ASP A 63 -18.26 26.06 2.37
CA ASP A 63 -17.97 25.65 0.99
C ASP A 63 -17.66 24.15 0.85
N GLY A 64 -17.60 23.41 1.97
CA GLY A 64 -17.37 21.97 1.99
C GLY A 64 -16.39 21.50 3.05
N TYR A 65 -16.13 20.19 3.02
CA TYR A 65 -15.30 19.48 3.99
C TYR A 65 -13.98 19.05 3.35
N PHE A 66 -12.87 19.59 3.85
CA PHE A 66 -11.53 19.28 3.39
C PHE A 66 -10.78 18.40 4.39
N GLN A 67 -10.03 17.43 3.87
CA GLN A 67 -9.11 16.60 4.65
C GLN A 67 -7.73 16.55 3.99
N LEU A 68 -6.68 16.86 4.75
CA LEU A 68 -5.30 16.62 4.34
C LEU A 68 -4.88 15.21 4.75
N TRP A 69 -4.71 14.31 3.81
CA TRP A 69 -4.24 12.94 3.98
C TRP A 69 -2.72 12.89 3.86
N ALA A 70 -2.09 12.06 4.67
CA ALA A 70 -0.65 11.82 4.62
C ALA A 70 -0.34 10.32 4.71
N PRO A 71 0.78 9.86 4.10
CA PRO A 71 1.22 8.48 4.16
C PRO A 71 1.98 8.20 5.45
N LEU A 72 1.32 8.35 6.60
CA LEU A 72 1.95 8.20 7.92
C LEU A 72 2.61 6.83 8.10
N GLY A 73 2.07 5.78 7.49
CA GLY A 73 2.66 4.45 7.54
C GLY A 73 4.09 4.41 6.99
N PHE A 74 4.29 5.00 5.81
CA PHE A 74 5.63 5.10 5.21
C PHE A 74 6.53 6.00 6.05
N ILE A 75 6.04 7.16 6.50
CA ILE A 75 6.82 8.11 7.31
C ILE A 75 7.35 7.42 8.58
N PHE A 76 6.49 6.66 9.26
CA PHE A 76 6.86 5.89 10.44
C PHE A 76 7.96 4.86 10.14
N ILE A 77 7.78 4.06 9.09
CA ILE A 77 8.76 3.04 8.67
C ILE A 77 10.08 3.68 8.22
N PHE A 78 10.02 4.81 7.53
CA PHE A 78 11.19 5.55 7.06
C PHE A 78 12.06 5.98 8.25
N PHE A 79 11.47 6.61 9.26
CA PHE A 79 12.21 7.00 10.47
C PHE A 79 12.71 5.79 11.26
N TYR A 80 11.91 4.72 11.36
CA TYR A 80 12.33 3.48 12.00
C TYR A 80 13.57 2.87 11.32
N LEU A 81 13.58 2.80 9.98
CA LEU A 81 14.69 2.26 9.21
C LEU A 81 15.92 3.17 9.25
N PHE A 82 15.74 4.50 9.23
CA PHE A 82 16.84 5.46 9.28
C PHE A 82 17.62 5.40 10.60
N LYS A 83 16.92 5.14 11.72
CA LYS A 83 17.53 4.96 13.04
C LYS A 83 18.07 3.55 13.29
N SER A 84 17.79 2.59 12.41
CA SER A 84 18.17 1.20 12.64
C SER A 84 19.58 0.91 12.16
N GLU A 85 20.46 0.47 13.06
CA GLU A 85 21.78 -0.06 12.72
C GLU A 85 21.71 -1.31 11.81
N LYS A 86 20.58 -2.03 11.84
CA LYS A 86 20.31 -3.21 11.00
C LYS A 86 19.48 -2.85 9.76
N TYR A 87 19.88 -1.78 9.09
CA TYR A 87 19.29 -1.36 7.83
C TYR A 87 19.50 -2.43 6.76
N HIS A 88 18.42 -2.83 6.09
CA HIS A 88 18.49 -3.74 4.93
C HIS A 88 17.79 -3.10 3.73
N PRO A 89 18.44 -3.03 2.56
CA PRO A 89 17.87 -2.41 1.36
C PRO A 89 16.49 -2.97 0.97
N SER A 90 16.24 -4.26 1.19
CA SER A 90 14.95 -4.88 0.87
C SER A 90 13.78 -4.38 1.72
N LYS A 91 14.02 -3.99 2.97
CA LYS A 91 12.99 -3.37 3.81
C LYS A 91 12.57 -2.02 3.23
N MET A 92 13.57 -1.22 2.81
CA MET A 92 13.34 0.09 2.19
C MET A 92 12.62 -0.04 0.85
N LYS A 93 13.04 -0.97 -0.03
CA LYS A 93 12.37 -1.25 -1.30
C LYS A 93 10.90 -1.62 -1.12
N ALA A 94 10.60 -2.48 -0.15
CA ALA A 94 9.23 -2.85 0.18
C ALA A 94 8.41 -1.66 0.72
N SER A 95 9.00 -0.82 1.55
CA SER A 95 8.33 0.40 2.04
C SER A 95 8.08 1.43 0.94
N LEU A 96 9.02 1.60 0.00
CA LEU A 96 8.86 2.45 -1.19
C LEU A 96 7.73 1.94 -2.08
N LEU A 97 7.63 0.62 -2.29
CA LEU A 97 6.50 0.03 -3.02
C LEU A 97 5.17 0.33 -2.31
N GLY A 98 5.15 0.28 -0.98
CA GLY A 98 3.98 0.66 -0.18
C GLY A 98 3.64 2.15 -0.30
N LEU A 99 4.65 3.03 -0.34
CA LEU A 99 4.48 4.46 -0.58
C LEU A 99 3.83 4.75 -1.93
N THR A 100 4.20 4.03 -2.99
CA THR A 100 3.55 4.19 -4.30
C THR A 100 2.06 3.92 -4.22
N ILE A 101 1.64 2.88 -3.48
CA ILE A 101 0.23 2.59 -3.25
C ILE A 101 -0.43 3.66 -2.37
N ALA A 102 0.27 4.17 -1.36
CA ALA A 102 -0.22 5.24 -0.51
C ALA A 102 -0.48 6.54 -1.32
N ILE A 103 0.46 6.90 -2.22
CA ILE A 103 0.31 8.03 -3.14
C ILE A 103 -0.88 7.81 -4.08
N TYR A 104 -1.02 6.61 -4.65
CA TYR A 104 -2.17 6.27 -5.49
C TYR A 104 -3.50 6.46 -4.72
N LYS A 105 -3.60 5.95 -3.49
CA LYS A 105 -4.78 6.12 -2.63
C LYS A 105 -5.06 7.59 -2.32
N MET A 106 -4.02 8.41 -2.10
CA MET A 106 -4.18 9.84 -1.88
C MET A 106 -4.67 10.56 -3.15
N ILE A 107 -4.08 10.26 -4.32
CA ILE A 107 -4.53 10.83 -5.59
C ILE A 107 -5.99 10.47 -5.84
N HIS A 108 -6.40 9.23 -5.58
CA HIS A 108 -7.79 8.80 -5.68
C HIS A 108 -8.70 9.57 -4.71
N GLN A 109 -8.26 9.77 -3.46
CA GLN A 109 -9.02 10.53 -2.45
C GLN A 109 -9.24 12.00 -2.85
N TYR A 110 -8.27 12.63 -3.51
CA TYR A 110 -8.36 14.03 -3.93
C TYR A 110 -8.96 14.23 -5.32
N GLY A 111 -8.75 13.27 -6.22
CA GLY A 111 -9.26 13.34 -7.59
C GLY A 111 -10.77 13.21 -7.65
N GLY A 112 -11.40 12.56 -6.67
CA GLY A 112 -12.85 12.37 -6.63
C GLY A 112 -13.39 11.39 -7.69
N TRP A 113 -12.53 10.52 -8.22
CA TRP A 113 -12.88 9.43 -9.14
C TRP A 113 -13.03 8.12 -8.38
#